data_AF-A0A842R4P2-F1
#
_entry.id   AF-A0A842R4P2-F1
#
_cell.length_a   1.000
_cell.length_b   1.000
_cell.length_c   1.000
_cell.angle_alpha   90.00
_cell.angle_beta   90.00
_cell.angle_gamma   90.00
#
_symmetry.space_group_name_H-M   'P 1'
#
loop_
_entity.id
_entity.type
_entity.pdbx_description
1 polymer ?
#
loop_
_entity_poly.entity_id
_entity_poly.type
_entity_poly.pdbx_seq_one_letter_code
_entity_poly.pdbx_strand_id
1 'polypeptide(L)'
;MRTMNQETDNASKFFPAGITDRERACFETGIKLGAIFHSILRLPVMNKREILERIQVGLEGAFECQPFVKDVNIKISFPRTGKYLKTDQYDYTLINEQMVEVDLDLEYNDTKIHAKIKWVPEMEYPLMYIHDISETGGIS
;
A
#
# COMPACT_ATOMS: atom_id res chain seq x y z
N MET A 1 -5.52 13.15 21.35
CA MET A 1 -6.03 12.93 19.98
C MET A 1 -5.47 14.06 19.13
N ARG A 2 -4.36 13.82 18.42
CA ARG A 2 -3.73 14.85 17.57
C ARG A 2 -4.56 14.93 16.29
N THR A 3 -5.39 15.96 16.16
CA THR A 3 -5.80 16.48 14.86
C THR A 3 -4.50 16.83 14.14
N MET A 4 -4.07 15.99 13.20
CA MET A 4 -3.02 16.38 12.26
C MET A 4 -3.62 17.51 11.44
N ASN A 5 -3.31 18.75 11.84
CA ASN A 5 -3.49 19.91 10.99
C ASN A 5 -2.97 19.54 9.60
N GLN A 6 -3.75 19.85 8.57
CA GLN A 6 -3.28 19.95 7.21
C GLN A 6 -2.00 20.81 7.24
N GLU A 7 -0.83 20.18 7.29
CA GLU A 7 0.40 20.85 6.91
C GLU A 7 0.12 21.36 5.50
N THR A 8 0.24 22.67 5.32
CA THR A 8 0.11 23.32 4.02
C THR A 8 0.89 22.49 3.01
N ASP A 9 0.21 21.89 2.02
CA ASP A 9 0.86 21.09 0.98
C ASP A 9 1.82 22.00 0.21
N ASN A 10 3.06 22.08 0.68
CA ASN A 10 4.10 22.89 0.06
C ASN A 10 4.49 22.33 -1.31
N ALA A 11 4.14 21.08 -1.61
CA ALA A 11 4.38 20.48 -2.91
C ALA A 11 3.40 20.99 -3.97
N SER A 12 2.21 21.47 -3.59
CA SER A 12 1.18 22.01 -4.50
C SER A 12 1.72 23.03 -5.51
N LYS A 13 2.69 23.87 -5.12
CA LYS A 13 3.33 24.87 -6.00
C LYS A 13 4.10 24.28 -7.20
N PHE A 14 4.45 22.99 -7.15
CA PHE A 14 5.13 22.30 -8.24
C PHE A 14 4.17 21.65 -9.23
N PHE A 15 2.87 21.64 -8.93
CA PHE A 15 1.85 21.08 -9.81
C PHE A 15 1.22 22.19 -10.64
N PRO A 16 0.95 21.94 -11.94
CA PRO A 16 0.27 22.92 -12.78
C PRO A 16 -1.12 23.27 -12.23
N ALA A 17 -1.55 24.52 -12.40
CA ALA A 17 -2.86 24.98 -11.92
C ALA A 17 -4.07 24.24 -12.53
N GLY A 18 -3.86 23.50 -13.62
CA GLY A 18 -4.90 22.69 -14.26
C GLY A 18 -5.05 21.28 -13.69
N ILE A 19 -4.19 20.84 -12.76
CA ILE A 19 -4.37 19.53 -12.11
C ILE A 19 -5.54 19.61 -11.14
N THR A 20 -6.44 18.65 -11.23
CA THR A 20 -7.55 18.47 -10.30
C THR A 20 -7.09 17.73 -9.05
N ASP A 21 -7.84 17.88 -7.95
CA ASP A 21 -7.60 17.11 -6.73
C ASP A 21 -7.68 15.61 -6.97
N ARG A 22 -8.58 15.18 -7.87
CA ARG A 22 -8.69 13.79 -8.32
C ARG A 22 -7.44 13.28 -9.02
N GLU A 23 -6.91 14.06 -9.97
CA GLU A 23 -5.66 13.70 -10.67
C GLU A 23 -4.47 13.67 -9.71
N ARG A 24 -4.40 14.63 -8.78
CA ARG A 24 -3.35 14.67 -7.77
C ARG A 24 -3.45 13.47 -6.84
N ALA A 25 -4.64 13.13 -6.36
CA ALA A 25 -4.87 11.94 -5.55
C ALA A 25 -4.44 10.66 -6.29
N CYS A 26 -4.81 10.51 -7.57
CA CYS A 26 -4.39 9.35 -8.38
C CYS A 26 -2.87 9.25 -8.52
N PHE A 27 -2.20 10.38 -8.77
CA PHE A 27 -0.75 10.44 -8.88
C PHE A 27 -0.05 10.04 -7.58
N GLU A 28 -0.50 10.60 -6.47
CA GLU A 28 0.01 10.30 -5.13
C GLU A 28 -0.20 8.82 -4.77
N THR A 29 -1.39 8.27 -5.08
CA THR A 29 -1.67 6.84 -4.92
C THR A 29 -0.70 5.97 -5.72
N GLY A 30 -0.41 6.32 -6.98
CA GLY A 30 0.56 5.59 -7.80
C GLY A 30 1.96 5.58 -7.20
N ILE A 31 2.43 6.73 -6.68
CA ILE A 31 3.70 6.82 -5.95
C ILE A 31 3.72 5.88 -4.75
N LYS A 32 2.65 5.89 -3.94
CA LYS A 32 2.56 5.09 -2.72
C LYS A 32 2.54 3.59 -3.02
N LEU A 33 1.74 3.13 -3.98
CA LEU A 33 1.70 1.72 -4.37
C LEU A 33 3.08 1.22 -4.84
N GLY A 34 3.77 2.01 -5.68
CA GLY A 34 5.13 1.69 -6.12
C GLY A 34 6.14 1.66 -4.98
N ALA A 35 6.10 2.66 -4.10
CA ALA A 35 6.99 2.74 -2.93
C ALA A 35 6.77 1.56 -1.98
N ILE A 36 5.52 1.22 -1.68
CA ILE A 36 5.15 0.08 -0.84
C ILE A 36 5.70 -1.21 -1.43
N PHE A 37 5.35 -1.49 -2.69
CA PHE A 37 5.71 -2.75 -3.34
C PHE A 37 7.22 -2.96 -3.39
N HIS A 38 7.97 -1.98 -3.90
CA HIS A 38 9.41 -2.12 -4.08
C HIS A 38 10.20 -2.14 -2.77
N SER A 39 9.66 -1.57 -1.69
CA SER A 39 10.31 -1.57 -0.38
C SER A 39 10.12 -2.90 0.39
N ILE A 40 9.04 -3.63 0.10
CA ILE A 40 8.71 -4.90 0.79
C ILE A 40 9.39 -6.09 0.11
N LEU A 41 9.53 -6.05 -1.21
CA LEU A 41 10.14 -7.15 -1.95
C LEU A 41 11.53 -7.46 -1.42
N ARG A 42 11.83 -8.76 -1.37
CA ARG A 42 13.11 -9.32 -0.91
C ARG A 42 13.43 -9.14 0.56
N LEU A 43 12.51 -8.64 1.38
CA LEU A 43 12.68 -8.77 2.83
C LEU A 43 12.70 -10.25 3.24
N PRO A 44 13.58 -10.66 4.16
CA PRO A 44 13.55 -11.99 4.75
C PRO A 44 12.23 -12.22 5.50
N VAL A 45 11.58 -13.34 5.24
CA VAL A 45 10.32 -13.71 5.88
C VAL A 45 10.28 -15.21 6.18
N MET A 46 9.59 -15.56 7.25
CA MET A 46 9.36 -16.93 7.66
C MET A 46 7.85 -17.17 7.79
N ASN A 47 7.40 -18.38 7.47
CA ASN A 47 6.00 -18.78 7.61
C ASN A 47 5.63 -19.07 9.08
N LYS A 48 5.82 -18.06 9.94
CA LYS A 48 5.42 -18.05 11.35
C LYS A 48 4.50 -16.87 11.58
N ARG A 49 3.29 -17.15 12.05
CA ARG A 49 2.22 -16.17 12.24
C ARG A 49 2.68 -14.91 13.00
N GLU A 50 3.36 -15.09 14.13
CA GLU A 50 3.83 -13.98 14.96
C GLU A 50 4.88 -13.10 14.26
N ILE A 51 5.71 -13.68 13.38
CA ILE A 51 6.71 -12.93 12.60
C ILE A 51 6.01 -12.14 11.49
N LEU A 52 5.07 -12.78 10.78
CA LEU A 52 4.27 -12.14 9.74
C LEU A 52 3.48 -10.95 10.30
N GLU A 53 2.77 -11.14 11.41
CA GLU A 53 2.01 -10.08 12.09
C GLU A 53 2.90 -8.88 12.44
N ARG A 54 4.10 -9.12 13.00
CA ARG A 54 5.04 -8.04 13.34
C ARG A 54 5.58 -7.30 12.12
N ILE A 55 5.94 -8.03 11.06
CA ILE A 55 6.44 -7.43 9.82
C ILE A 55 5.34 -6.58 9.19
N GLN A 56 4.13 -7.10 9.06
CA GLN A 56 2.99 -6.39 8.49
C GLN A 56 2.69 -5.10 9.25
N VAL A 57 2.50 -5.16 10.57
CA VAL A 57 2.23 -3.97 11.40
C VAL A 57 3.36 -2.95 11.31
N GLY A 58 4.62 -3.41 11.29
CA GLY A 58 5.78 -2.52 11.16
C GLY A 58 5.83 -1.82 9.81
N LEU A 59 5.50 -2.52 8.72
CA LEU A 59 5.41 -1.95 7.38
C LEU A 59 4.24 -0.98 7.28
N GLU A 60 3.07 -1.35 7.79
CA GLU A 60 1.86 -0.52 7.78
C GLU A 60 2.15 0.84 8.44
N GLY A 61 2.66 0.83 9.68
CA GLY A 61 3.04 2.06 10.37
C GLY A 61 4.13 2.88 9.67
N ALA A 62 5.04 2.23 8.92
CA ALA A 62 6.06 2.94 8.14
C ALA A 62 5.45 3.66 6.92
N PHE A 63 4.46 3.06 6.25
CA PHE A 63 3.82 3.63 5.07
C PHE A 63 2.72 4.64 5.42
N GLU A 64 2.03 4.49 6.56
CA GLU A 64 1.12 5.50 7.10
C GLU A 64 1.80 6.85 7.38
N CYS A 65 3.12 6.85 7.59
CA CYS A 65 3.88 8.10 7.74
C CYS A 65 3.98 8.92 6.44
N GLN A 66 3.60 8.36 5.29
CA GLN A 66 3.68 9.07 4.01
C GLN A 66 2.52 10.08 3.85
N PRO A 67 2.74 11.20 3.12
CA PRO A 67 1.69 12.19 2.90
C PRO A 67 0.42 11.60 2.30
N PHE A 68 -0.72 12.05 2.82
CA PHE A 68 -2.09 11.74 2.36
C PHE A 68 -2.58 10.31 2.63
N VAL A 69 -1.73 9.42 3.12
CA VAL A 69 -2.13 8.07 3.52
C VAL A 69 -3.02 8.15 4.76
N LYS A 70 -4.21 7.55 4.69
CA LYS A 70 -5.15 7.47 5.81
C LYS A 70 -5.09 6.12 6.50
N ASP A 71 -4.98 5.07 5.72
CA ASP A 71 -4.84 3.70 6.18
C ASP A 71 -4.08 2.89 5.13
N VAL A 72 -3.34 1.89 5.60
CA VAL A 72 -2.73 0.90 4.73
C VAL A 72 -2.80 -0.45 5.41
N ASN A 73 -3.32 -1.44 4.71
CA ASN A 73 -3.29 -2.83 5.16
C ASN A 73 -2.36 -3.63 4.26
N ILE A 74 -1.37 -4.29 4.87
CA ILE A 74 -0.38 -5.09 4.16
C ILE A 74 -0.52 -6.53 4.65
N LYS A 75 -0.76 -7.43 3.71
CA LYS A 75 -0.85 -8.85 3.98
C LYS A 75 0.23 -9.59 3.23
N ILE A 76 1.06 -10.31 4.00
CA ILE A 76 2.10 -11.18 3.49
C ILE A 76 1.65 -12.61 3.77
N SER A 77 1.41 -13.38 2.72
CA SER A 77 0.97 -14.76 2.84
C SER A 77 1.74 -15.69 1.93
N PHE A 78 1.98 -16.91 2.40
CA PHE A 78 2.68 -17.90 1.62
C PHE A 78 1.70 -18.61 0.68
N PRO A 79 2.09 -18.84 -0.60
CA PRO A 79 1.32 -19.70 -1.49
C PRO A 79 1.11 -21.07 -0.85
N ARG A 80 -0.05 -21.69 -1.08
CA ARG A 80 -0.40 -23.02 -0.53
C ARG A 80 0.42 -24.18 -1.11
N THR A 81 1.59 -23.92 -1.68
CA THR A 81 2.49 -24.94 -2.21
C THR A 81 3.38 -25.46 -1.08
N GLY A 82 3.55 -26.78 -0.97
CA GLY A 82 4.24 -27.44 0.16
C GLY A 82 5.73 -27.08 0.35
N LYS A 83 6.28 -26.16 -0.44
CA LYS A 83 7.68 -25.68 -0.35
C LYS A 83 7.91 -24.71 0.83
N TYR A 84 6.85 -24.16 1.43
CA TYR A 84 6.93 -23.15 2.49
C TYR A 84 6.58 -23.66 3.90
N LEU A 85 6.64 -24.98 4.09
CA LEU A 85 6.35 -25.67 5.36
C LEU A 85 7.59 -25.95 6.20
N LYS A 86 8.76 -25.39 5.83
CA LYS A 86 9.99 -25.61 6.59
C LYS A 86 10.04 -24.65 7.80
N THR A 87 10.48 -25.15 8.96
CA THR A 87 10.18 -24.55 10.28
C THR A 87 11.40 -24.23 11.14
N ASP A 88 12.62 -24.52 10.67
CA ASP A 88 13.84 -24.23 11.42
C ASP A 88 14.33 -22.79 11.23
N GLN A 89 15.38 -22.40 11.97
CA GLN A 89 15.88 -21.02 11.98
C GLN A 89 16.58 -20.58 10.67
N TYR A 90 16.91 -21.52 9.78
CA TYR A 90 17.50 -21.27 8.48
C TYR A 90 16.46 -21.32 7.35
N ASP A 91 15.23 -21.72 7.66
CA ASP A 91 14.11 -21.84 6.72
C ASP A 91 13.35 -20.53 6.49
N TYR A 92 14.07 -19.45 6.17
CA TYR A 92 13.45 -18.22 5.67
C TYR A 92 13.44 -18.20 4.14
N THR A 93 12.56 -17.39 3.58
CA THR A 93 12.58 -17.03 2.16
C THR A 93 12.56 -15.52 2.01
N LEU A 94 12.62 -15.05 0.78
CA LEU A 94 12.52 -13.65 0.44
C LEU A 94 11.10 -13.37 -0.04
N ILE A 95 10.46 -12.32 0.47
CA ILE A 95 9.15 -11.90 -0.02
C ILE A 95 9.21 -11.72 -1.54
N ASN A 96 8.25 -12.32 -2.24
CA ASN A 96 8.06 -12.20 -3.67
C ASN A 96 6.69 -11.60 -4.00
N GLU A 97 6.50 -11.28 -5.27
CA GLU A 97 5.31 -10.65 -5.84
C GLU A 97 4.00 -11.42 -5.60
N GLN A 98 4.04 -12.74 -5.43
CA GLN A 98 2.85 -13.56 -5.19
C GLN A 98 2.40 -13.55 -3.72
N MET A 99 3.27 -13.09 -2.82
CA MET A 99 3.03 -13.13 -1.38
C MET A 99 2.32 -11.88 -0.85
N VAL A 100 2.29 -10.80 -1.63
CA VAL A 100 1.91 -9.47 -1.16
C VAL A 100 0.51 -9.10 -1.67
N GLU A 101 -0.36 -8.77 -0.73
CA GLU A 101 -1.61 -8.05 -0.97
C GLU A 101 -1.57 -6.73 -0.18
N VAL A 102 -2.01 -5.65 -0.81
CA VAL A 102 -2.09 -4.33 -0.17
C VAL A 102 -3.45 -3.71 -0.45
N ASP A 103 -4.02 -3.10 0.58
CA ASP A 103 -5.14 -2.17 0.51
C ASP A 103 -4.62 -0.81 1.00
N LEU A 104 -4.83 0.24 0.21
CA LEU A 104 -4.37 1.60 0.49
C LEU A 104 -5.54 2.56 0.42
N ASP A 105 -5.79 3.26 1.53
CA ASP A 105 -6.71 4.39 1.58
C ASP A 105 -5.92 5.69 1.60
N LEU A 106 -6.17 6.52 0.59
CA LEU A 106 -5.54 7.83 0.42
C LEU A 106 -6.62 8.91 0.32
N GLU A 107 -6.38 10.06 0.95
CA GLU A 107 -7.27 11.20 0.86
C GLU A 107 -6.46 12.48 0.63
N TYR A 108 -6.77 13.16 -0.47
CA TYR A 108 -6.21 14.44 -0.83
C TYR A 108 -7.37 15.42 -1.06
N ASN A 109 -7.43 16.47 -0.24
CA ASN A 109 -8.55 17.41 -0.17
C ASN A 109 -9.90 16.70 -0.04
N ASP A 110 -10.79 16.83 -1.02
CA ASP A 110 -12.11 16.22 -1.05
C ASP A 110 -12.14 14.85 -1.73
N THR A 111 -11.04 14.40 -2.33
CA THR A 111 -10.96 13.12 -3.05
C THR A 111 -10.40 12.02 -2.16
N LYS A 112 -11.12 10.89 -2.12
CA LYS A 112 -10.71 9.65 -1.46
C LYS A 112 -10.48 8.56 -2.50
N ILE A 113 -9.40 7.81 -2.33
CA ILE A 113 -9.03 6.70 -3.20
C ILE A 113 -8.82 5.46 -2.34
N HIS A 114 -9.48 4.37 -2.72
CA HIS A 114 -9.13 3.03 -2.27
C HIS A 114 -8.40 2.31 -3.42
N ALA A 115 -7.17 1.89 -3.19
CA ALA A 115 -6.33 1.23 -4.18
C ALA A 115 -5.75 -0.07 -3.65
N LYS A 116 -5.39 -0.97 -4.57
CA LYS A 116 -4.94 -2.32 -4.20
C LYS A 116 -3.71 -2.76 -4.98
N ILE A 117 -2.92 -3.62 -4.33
CA ILE A 117 -1.92 -4.47 -4.98
C ILE A 117 -2.36 -5.91 -4.81
N LYS A 118 -2.48 -6.65 -5.91
CA LYS A 118 -2.89 -8.05 -5.87
C LYS A 118 -2.27 -8.86 -7.00
N TRP A 119 -1.83 -10.07 -6.69
CA TRP A 119 -1.46 -11.04 -7.72
C TRP A 119 -2.68 -11.45 -8.56
N VAL A 120 -2.57 -11.29 -9.88
CA VAL A 120 -3.57 -11.72 -10.87
C VAL A 120 -3.06 -12.98 -11.57
N PRO A 121 -3.56 -14.18 -11.23
CA PRO A 121 -3.04 -15.45 -11.76
C PRO A 121 -3.12 -15.54 -13.28
N GLU A 122 -4.16 -15.00 -13.90
CA GLU A 122 -4.39 -15.06 -15.35
C GLU A 122 -3.36 -14.23 -16.13
N MET A 123 -2.72 -13.26 -15.47
CA MET A 123 -1.70 -12.39 -16.04
C MET A 123 -0.29 -12.72 -15.54
N GLU A 124 -0.17 -13.62 -14.57
CA GLU A 124 1.05 -13.85 -13.79
C GLU A 124 1.71 -12.52 -13.33
N TYR A 125 0.90 -11.59 -12.82
CA TYR A 125 1.32 -10.20 -12.58
C TYR A 125 0.79 -9.62 -11.26
N PRO A 126 1.63 -8.91 -10.46
CA PRO A 126 1.17 -8.16 -9.29
C PRO A 126 0.53 -6.83 -9.74
N LEU A 127 -0.77 -6.86 -9.99
CA LEU A 127 -1.49 -5.69 -10.49
C LEU A 127 -1.68 -4.65 -9.39
N MET A 128 -1.28 -3.41 -9.69
CA MET A 128 -1.60 -2.22 -8.91
C MET A 128 -2.74 -1.49 -9.61
N TYR A 129 -3.80 -1.17 -8.88
CA TYR A 129 -4.95 -0.49 -9.47
C TYR A 129 -5.74 0.29 -8.43
N ILE A 130 -6.45 1.31 -8.90
CA ILE A 130 -7.45 2.02 -8.11
C ILE A 130 -8.74 1.19 -8.15
N HIS A 131 -9.23 0.81 -6.97
CA HIS A 131 -10.46 0.04 -6.83
C HIS A 131 -11.69 0.95 -6.75
N ASP A 132 -11.60 2.05 -6.02
CA ASP A 132 -12.67 3.04 -5.89
C ASP A 132 -12.13 4.46 -5.78
N ILE A 133 -12.91 5.43 -6.27
CA ILE A 133 -12.66 6.86 -6.09
C ILE A 133 -13.99 7.51 -5.69
N SER A 134 -13.98 8.26 -4.59
CA SER A 134 -15.13 9.04 -4.14
C SER A 134 -14.73 10.47 -3.79
N GLU A 135 -15.67 11.39 -3.95
CA GLU A 135 -15.50 12.81 -3.63
C GLU A 135 -16.45 13.18 -2.49
N THR A 136 -15.93 13.87 -1.48
CA THR A 136 -16.66 14.21 -0.25
C THR A 136 -17.60 15.43 -0.44
N GLY A 137 -17.72 15.94 -1.67
CA GLY A 137 -18.45 17.16 -2.02
C GLY A 137 -19.60 17.00 -3.02
N GLY A 138 -19.99 15.77 -3.39
CA GLY A 138 -21.12 15.53 -4.28
C GLY A 138 -22.47 15.79 -3.62
N ILE A 139 -22.88 17.06 -3.51
CA ILE A 139 -24.29 17.40 -3.36
C ILE A 139 -24.93 17.25 -4.74
N SER A 140 -25.91 16.35 -4.81
CA SER A 140 -26.93 16.18 -5.85
C SER A 140 -27.45 17.48 -6.46
#